data_AF-A0A957CPS8-F1
#
_entry.id   AF-A0A957CPS8-F1
#
_cell.length_a   1.000
_cell.length_b   1.000
_cell.length_c   1.000
_cell.angle_alpha   90.00
_cell.angle_beta   90.00
_cell.angle_gamma   90.00
#
_symmetry.space_group_name_H-M   'P 1'
#
loop_
_entity.id
_entity.type
_entity.pdbx_description
1 polymer ?
#
loop_
_entity_poly.entity_id
_entity_poly.type
_entity_poly.pdbx_seq_one_letter_code
_entity_poly.pdbx_strand_id
1 'polypeptide(L)' 'MNLDNYTKEQLLDFYRQMVKVREFELRAINERRAGLIPGFIHSCVGQEATAVGACAA' A
#
# COMPACT_ATOMS: atom_id res chain seq x y z
N MET A 1 -3.14 19.11 6.23
CA MET A 1 -3.35 18.69 4.83
C MET A 1 -4.77 19.08 4.47
N ASN A 2 -4.99 19.86 3.42
CA ASN A 2 -6.35 20.22 3.02
C ASN A 2 -6.90 19.13 2.08
N LEU A 3 -7.98 18.47 2.48
CA LEU A 3 -8.65 17.42 1.70
C LEU A 3 -9.64 17.98 0.69
N ASP A 4 -9.98 19.27 0.77
CA ASP A 4 -10.95 19.95 -0.11
C ASP A 4 -10.49 20.00 -1.58
N ASN A 5 -9.19 19.78 -1.83
CA ASN A 5 -8.61 19.72 -3.17
C ASN A 5 -8.84 18.38 -3.89
N TYR A 6 -9.46 17.40 -3.23
CA TYR A 6 -9.71 16.07 -3.79
C TYR A 6 -11.20 15.77 -3.78
N THR A 7 -11.69 15.17 -4.88
CA THR A 7 -13.05 14.66 -4.91
C THR A 7 -13.18 13.46 -3.98
N LYS A 8 -14.43 13.16 -3.58
CA LYS A 8 -14.74 11.98 -2.77
C LYS A 8 -14.24 10.69 -3.46
N GLU A 9 -14.37 10.62 -4.78
CA GLU A 9 -13.96 9.48 -5.59
C GLU A 9 -12.44 9.29 -5.54
N GLN A 10 -11.66 10.38 -5.60
CA GLN A 10 -10.20 10.33 -5.47
C GLN A 10 -9.77 9.86 -4.08
N LEU A 11 -10.39 10.39 -3.02
CA LEU A 11 -10.10 9.98 -1.65
C LEU A 11 -10.41 8.49 -1.43
N LEU A 12 -11.53 8.02 -1.97
CA LEU A 12 -11.89 6.60 -1.91
C LEU A 12 -10.91 5.73 -2.71
N ASP A 13 -10.43 6.20 -3.85
CA ASP A 13 -9.42 5.45 -4.60
C ASP A 13 -8.09 5.38 -3.85
N PHE A 14 -7.58 6.49 -3.31
CA PHE A 14 -6.36 6.48 -2.50
C PHE A 14 -6.45 5.52 -1.33
N TYR A 15 -7.58 5.53 -0.61
CA TYR A 15 -7.83 4.58 0.46
C TYR A 15 -7.80 3.12 -0.03
N ARG A 16 -8.50 2.81 -1.13
CA ARG A 16 -8.50 1.46 -1.71
C ARG A 16 -7.10 1.01 -2.13
N GLN A 17 -6.31 1.90 -2.73
CA GLN A 17 -4.92 1.56 -3.09
C GLN A 17 -4.06 1.32 -1.86
N MET A 18 -4.17 2.15 -0.81
CA MET A 18 -3.40 1.93 0.44
C MET A 18 -3.77 0.60 1.10
N VAL A 19 -5.07 0.26 1.17
CA VAL A 19 -5.52 -1.04 1.70
C VAL A 19 -5.01 -2.18 0.83
N LYS A 20 -5.04 -2.05 -0.50
CA LYS A 20 -4.52 -3.07 -1.41
C LYS A 20 -3.03 -3.32 -1.20
N VAL A 21 -2.23 -2.26 -1.07
CA VAL A 21 -0.79 -2.36 -0.76
C VAL A 21 -0.60 -3.07 0.58
N ARG A 22 -1.33 -2.66 1.63
CA ARG A 22 -1.26 -3.30 2.95
C ARG A 22 -1.53 -4.81 2.87
N GLU A 23 -2.61 -5.22 2.23
CA GLU A 23 -2.99 -6.63 2.11
C GLU A 23 -1.95 -7.43 1.31
N PHE A 24 -1.44 -6.86 0.20
CA PHE A 24 -0.39 -7.48 -0.58
C PHE A 24 0.88 -7.69 0.24
N GLU A 25 1.34 -6.66 0.94
CA GLU A 25 2.54 -6.70 1.76
C GLU A 25 2.43 -7.72 2.90
N LEU A 26 1.30 -7.73 3.62
CA LEU A 26 1.05 -8.70 4.68
C LEU A 26 1.02 -10.13 4.14
N ARG A 27 0.43 -10.34 2.95
CA ARG A 27 0.45 -11.64 2.29
C ARG A 27 1.88 -12.03 1.89
N ALA A 28 2.64 -11.14 1.28
CA ALA A 28 4.03 -11.39 0.90
C ALA A 28 4.90 -11.75 2.12
N ILE A 29 4.69 -11.08 3.26
CA ILE A 29 5.33 -11.44 4.53
C ILE A 29 5.00 -12.87 4.94
N ASN A 30 3.73 -13.27 4.86
CA ASN A 30 3.32 -14.62 5.22
C ASN A 30 3.90 -15.67 4.27
N GLU A 31 3.89 -15.43 2.96
CA GLU A 31 4.47 -16.32 1.95
C GLU A 31 5.99 -16.46 2.10
N ARG A 32 6.68 -15.35 2.40
CA ARG A 32 8.11 -15.38 2.72
C ARG A 32 8.38 -16.18 4.00
N ARG A 33 7.53 -16.06 5.03
CA ARG A 33 7.64 -16.86 6.26
C ARG A 33 7.38 -18.34 6.01
N ALA A 34 6.50 -18.67 5.06
CA ALA A 34 6.22 -20.02 4.61
C ALA A 34 7.32 -20.62 3.71
N GLY A 35 8.34 -19.83 3.32
CA GLY A 35 9.42 -20.28 2.45
C GLY A 35 9.06 -20.30 0.96
N LEU A 36 7.90 -19.76 0.58
CA LEU A 36 7.40 -19.74 -0.80
C LEU A 36 7.96 -18.57 -1.62
N ILE A 37 8.49 -17.53 -0.96
CA ILE A 37 9.24 -16.45 -1.59
C ILE A 37 10.72 -16.60 -1.23
N PRO A 38 11.62 -16.85 -2.20
CA PRO A 38 13.05 -16.97 -1.94
C PRO A 38 13.67 -15.60 -1.62
N GLY A 39 14.65 -15.59 -0.72
CA GLY A 39 15.41 -14.39 -0.36
C GLY A 39 14.69 -13.46 0.62
N PHE A 40 14.91 -12.15 0.45
CA PHE A 40 14.38 -11.12 1.33
C PHE A 40 13.28 -10.32 0.64
N ILE A 41 12.28 -9.92 1.43
CA ILE A 41 11.31 -8.90 1.04
C ILE A 41 11.55 -7.67 1.90
N HIS A 42 11.39 -6.48 1.32
CA HIS A 42 11.46 -5.21 2.03
C HIS A 42 10.08 -4.63 2.05
N SER A 43 9.40 -4.80 3.18
CA SER A 43 8.00 -4.42 3.27
C SER A 43 7.84 -2.92 3.52
N CYS A 44 6.87 -2.31 2.83
CA CYS A 44 6.47 -0.92 3.07
C CYS A 44 5.24 -0.80 3.97
N VAL A 45 4.93 -1.83 4.79
CA VAL A 45 3.85 -1.75 5.78
C VAL A 45 4.02 -0.53 6.68
N GLY A 46 3.00 0.33 6.73
CA GLY A 46 3.01 1.60 7.45
C GLY A 46 3.48 2.80 6.61
N GLN A 47 3.91 2.58 5.36
CA GLN A 47 4.36 3.60 4.42
C GLN A 47 3.50 3.65 3.15
N GLU A 48 2.28 3.11 3.20
CA GLU A 48 1.41 3.00 2.02
C GLU A 48 1.03 4.36 1.43
N ALA A 49 0.86 5.37 2.28
CA ALA A 49 0.57 6.73 1.84
C ALA A 49 1.69 7.31 0.97
N THR A 50 2.96 6.98 1.27
CA THR A 50 4.10 7.41 0.46
C THR A 50 4.08 6.74 -0.91
N ALA A 51 3.83 5.43 -0.97
CA ALA A 51 3.76 4.69 -2.23
C ALA A 51 2.59 5.17 -3.11
N VAL A 52 1.39 5.24 -2.54
CA VAL A 52 0.18 5.65 -3.27
C VAL A 52 0.27 7.12 -3.68
N GLY A 53 0.72 8.01 -2.78
CA GLY A 53 0.87 9.43 -3.08
C GLY A 53 1.87 9.70 -4.20
N ALA A 54 3.00 8.98 -4.23
CA ALA A 54 3.99 9.11 -5.30
C ALA A 54 3.45 8.67 -6.66
N CYS A 55 2.59 7.63 -6.70
CA CYS A 55 1.99 7.13 -7.94
C CYS A 55 0.76 7.93 -8.40
N ALA A 56 0.16 8.76 -7.55
CA ALA A 56 -1.02 9.56 -7.85
C ALA A 56 -0.70 10.98 -8.37
N ALA A 57 0.59 11.33 -8.46
CA ALA A 57 1.09 12.64 -8.88
C ALA A 57 1.04 12.84 -10.40
#